data_AF-A0A4R6QQN1-F1
#
_entry.id   AF-A0A4R6QQN1-F1
#
_cell.length_a   1.000
_cell.length_b   1.000
_cell.length_c   1.000
_cell.angle_alpha   90.00
_cell.angle_beta   90.00
_cell.angle_gamma   90.00
#
_symmetry.space_group_name_H-M   'P 1'
#
loop_
_entity.id
_entity.type
_entity.pdbx_description
1 polymer ?
#
loop_
_entity_poly.entity_id
_entity_poly.type
_entity_poly.pdbx_seq_one_letter_code
_entity_poly.pdbx_strand_id
1 'polypeptide(L)'
;MTYRQTSSISGSAPYTVKYDFSSGTYKGAAATVGTVTVTGVTAASVGLSTFYLDPVTGAALGQDAVAGGANDTVTTYEPADWQQRLTNAGIVNGGSGKIAVTATITGKSVTDGFAALGGATAIVIKYEFAINRDPNETVTTAAGSFANSCKFRVEFQLKDFQVQGPAASSPLLAMTLPLLQSSFVVPTNVSLWTTNAVPFMLPKSVTVTTLPAPTGAVTTTQELIAVTKAAR
;
A
#
# COMPACT_ATOMS: atom_id res chain seq x y z
N MET A 1 -12.88 -17.12 5.12
CA MET A 1 -12.91 -15.77 5.73
C MET A 1 -13.36 -14.78 4.68
N THR A 2 -14.02 -13.69 5.07
CA THR A 2 -14.56 -12.73 4.11
C THR A 2 -14.26 -11.30 4.53
N TYR A 3 -13.77 -10.51 3.58
CA TYR A 3 -13.51 -9.09 3.71
C TYR A 3 -14.41 -8.29 2.79
N ARG A 4 -14.69 -7.07 3.22
CA ARG A 4 -15.30 -6.03 2.39
C ARG A 4 -14.42 -4.80 2.42
N GLN A 5 -14.06 -4.33 1.24
CA GLN A 5 -13.41 -3.05 1.02
C GLN A 5 -14.43 -2.12 0.39
N THR A 6 -14.62 -0.94 0.97
CA THR A 6 -15.46 0.12 0.43
C THR A 6 -14.60 1.34 0.20
N SER A 7 -14.66 1.90 -1.00
CA SER A 7 -13.93 3.11 -1.36
C SER A 7 -14.92 4.20 -1.73
N SER A 8 -14.74 5.38 -1.14
CA SER A 8 -15.60 6.54 -1.31
C SER A 8 -14.81 7.79 -1.67
N ILE A 9 -15.42 8.61 -2.51
CA ILE A 9 -14.94 9.94 -2.93
C ILE A 9 -16.12 10.89 -2.80
N SER A 10 -15.89 12.11 -2.32
CA SER A 10 -16.95 13.10 -2.21
C SER A 10 -17.64 13.33 -3.56
N GLY A 11 -18.97 13.37 -3.58
CA GLY A 11 -19.75 13.58 -4.80
C GLY A 11 -19.86 12.37 -5.73
N SER A 12 -19.32 11.21 -5.37
CA SER A 12 -19.42 9.97 -6.16
C SER A 12 -20.05 8.84 -5.36
N ALA A 13 -20.75 7.92 -6.05
CA ALA A 13 -21.23 6.69 -5.42
C ALA A 13 -20.04 5.82 -4.97
N PRO A 14 -20.05 5.28 -3.74
CA PRO A 14 -18.97 4.42 -3.29
C PRO A 14 -19.00 3.08 -4.05
N TYR A 15 -17.82 2.54 -4.35
CA TYR A 15 -17.71 1.18 -4.85
C TYR A 15 -17.29 0.22 -3.72
N THR A 16 -17.69 -1.03 -3.84
CA THR A 16 -17.41 -2.06 -2.85
C THR A 16 -16.79 -3.27 -3.53
N VAL A 17 -15.74 -3.80 -2.92
CA VAL A 17 -15.08 -5.05 -3.30
C VAL A 17 -15.21 -6.02 -2.14
N LYS A 18 -15.78 -7.19 -2.39
CA LYS A 18 -15.84 -8.30 -1.46
C LYS A 18 -14.78 -9.32 -1.83
N TYR A 19 -14.00 -9.74 -0.85
CA TYR A 19 -13.01 -10.81 -0.98
C TYR A 19 -13.45 -11.98 -0.12
N ASP A 20 -13.72 -13.12 -0.74
CA ASP A 20 -13.98 -14.38 -0.03
C ASP A 20 -12.75 -15.28 -0.16
N PHE A 21 -12.23 -15.74 0.98
CA PHE A 21 -11.07 -16.60 1.08
C PHE A 21 -11.47 -17.99 1.57
N SER A 22 -11.01 -19.02 0.85
CA SER A 22 -11.26 -20.43 1.15
C SER A 22 -9.99 -21.26 0.93
N SER A 23 -9.93 -22.44 1.53
CA SER A 23 -8.88 -23.42 1.20
C SER A 23 -9.18 -24.05 -0.16
N GLY A 24 -8.14 -24.25 -0.96
CA GLY A 24 -8.25 -24.95 -2.24
C GLY A 24 -6.89 -25.44 -2.72
N THR A 25 -6.74 -25.59 -4.03
CA THR A 25 -5.50 -26.04 -4.64
C THR A 25 -5.14 -25.18 -5.86
N TYR A 26 -3.84 -25.01 -6.08
CA TYR A 26 -3.29 -24.42 -7.30
C TYR A 26 -2.27 -25.40 -7.88
N LYS A 27 -2.49 -25.86 -9.12
CA LYS A 27 -1.66 -26.88 -9.79
C LYS A 27 -1.38 -28.13 -8.91
N GLY A 28 -2.37 -28.56 -8.14
CA GLY A 28 -2.29 -29.75 -7.28
C GLY A 28 -1.63 -29.54 -5.91
N ALA A 29 -1.08 -28.35 -5.63
CA ALA A 29 -0.58 -27.99 -4.30
C ALA A 29 -1.63 -27.22 -3.49
N ALA A 30 -1.55 -27.29 -2.16
CA ALA A 30 -2.45 -26.54 -1.27
C ALA A 30 -2.32 -25.03 -1.51
N ALA A 31 -3.44 -24.32 -1.58
CA ALA A 31 -3.50 -22.88 -1.80
C ALA A 31 -4.64 -22.24 -1.01
N THR A 32 -4.50 -20.96 -0.68
CA THR A 32 -5.62 -20.11 -0.29
C THR A 32 -6.23 -19.52 -1.56
N VAL A 33 -7.49 -19.81 -1.83
CA VAL A 33 -8.24 -19.27 -2.98
C VAL A 33 -8.97 -18.01 -2.55
N GLY A 34 -8.67 -16.89 -3.19
CA GLY A 34 -9.39 -15.64 -3.04
C GLY A 34 -10.31 -15.38 -4.22
N THR A 35 -11.60 -15.13 -3.98
CA THR A 35 -12.56 -14.71 -5.00
C THR A 35 -12.99 -13.27 -4.78
N VAL A 36 -13.04 -12.49 -5.85
CA VAL A 36 -13.33 -11.05 -5.82
C VAL A 36 -14.71 -10.79 -6.42
N THR A 37 -15.58 -10.12 -5.68
CA THR A 37 -16.87 -9.62 -6.18
C THR A 37 -16.91 -8.11 -6.06
N VAL A 38 -17.21 -7.40 -7.15
CA VAL A 38 -17.25 -5.93 -7.18
C VAL A 38 -18.69 -5.45 -7.38
N THR A 39 -19.09 -4.45 -6.61
CA THR A 39 -20.40 -3.80 -6.70
C THR A 39 -20.21 -2.29 -6.77
N GLY A 40 -21.00 -1.60 -7.61
CA GLY A 40 -21.01 -0.13 -7.70
C GLY A 40 -20.19 0.50 -8.83
N VAL A 41 -19.66 -0.32 -9.76
CA VAL A 41 -19.04 0.15 -11.01
C VAL A 41 -19.55 -0.72 -12.17
N THR A 42 -19.70 -0.16 -13.38
CA THR A 42 -19.86 -0.97 -14.59
C THR A 42 -18.60 -1.83 -14.77
N ALA A 43 -18.78 -3.16 -14.74
CA ALA A 43 -17.79 -4.21 -14.51
C ALA A 43 -16.67 -4.37 -15.58
N ALA A 44 -16.33 -3.32 -16.33
CA ALA A 44 -15.48 -3.44 -17.53
C ALA A 44 -13.97 -3.56 -17.26
N SER A 45 -13.47 -3.48 -16.02
CA SER A 45 -12.01 -3.39 -15.78
C SER A 45 -11.42 -4.25 -14.65
N VAL A 46 -12.15 -5.20 -14.06
CA VAL A 46 -11.59 -6.02 -12.97
C VAL A 46 -11.31 -7.44 -13.46
N GLY A 47 -10.19 -7.61 -14.16
CA GLY A 47 -9.77 -8.86 -14.82
C GLY A 47 -9.36 -10.02 -13.90
N LEU A 48 -9.64 -9.97 -12.59
CA LEU A 48 -9.31 -11.05 -11.66
C LEU A 48 -10.49 -11.34 -10.73
N SER A 49 -11.34 -12.29 -11.13
CA SER A 49 -12.41 -12.83 -10.28
C SER A 49 -11.91 -13.85 -9.26
N THR A 50 -10.74 -14.46 -9.49
CA THR A 50 -10.12 -15.45 -8.60
C THR A 50 -8.59 -15.32 -8.63
N PHE A 51 -7.96 -15.43 -7.46
CA PHE A 51 -6.51 -15.47 -7.30
C PHE A 51 -6.14 -16.56 -6.28
N TYR A 52 -4.90 -17.03 -6.36
CA TYR A 52 -4.39 -18.09 -5.49
C TYR A 52 -3.21 -17.55 -4.71
N LEU A 53 -3.16 -17.82 -3.41
CA LEU A 53 -2.05 -17.46 -2.53
C LEU A 53 -1.44 -18.71 -1.92
N ASP A 54 -0.13 -18.68 -1.70
CA ASP A 54 0.57 -19.66 -0.89
C ASP A 54 -0.01 -19.62 0.54
N PRO A 55 -0.44 -20.76 1.10
CA PRO A 55 -1.15 -20.78 2.36
C PRO A 55 -0.24 -20.49 3.57
N VAL A 56 1.08 -20.51 3.40
CA VAL A 56 2.06 -20.30 4.47
C VAL A 56 2.60 -18.86 4.43
N THR A 57 2.97 -18.39 3.25
CA THR A 57 3.64 -17.09 3.04
C THR A 57 2.69 -15.98 2.59
N GLY A 58 1.51 -16.34 2.07
CA GLY A 58 0.56 -15.39 1.48
C GLY A 58 0.96 -14.84 0.11
N ALA A 59 2.05 -15.34 -0.49
CA ALA A 59 2.52 -14.91 -1.81
C ALA A 59 1.53 -15.32 -2.92
N ALA A 60 1.34 -14.48 -3.94
CA ALA A 60 0.48 -14.80 -5.07
C ALA A 60 1.07 -15.95 -5.92
N LEU A 61 0.26 -16.98 -6.18
CA LEU A 61 0.59 -18.11 -7.02
C LEU A 61 0.08 -17.87 -8.45
N GLY A 62 0.89 -18.20 -9.45
CA GLY A 62 0.47 -18.14 -10.86
C GLY A 62 0.43 -16.75 -11.48
N GLN A 63 0.85 -15.71 -10.76
CA GLN A 63 1.40 -14.55 -11.44
C GLN A 63 2.78 -14.97 -11.95
N ASP A 64 2.86 -15.30 -13.24
CA ASP A 64 4.15 -15.41 -13.89
C ASP A 64 4.89 -14.10 -13.60
N ALA A 65 6.08 -14.20 -13.02
CA ALA A 65 6.96 -13.05 -12.88
C ALA A 65 7.02 -12.40 -14.25
N VAL A 66 6.56 -11.14 -14.35
CA VAL A 66 6.66 -10.35 -15.58
C VAL A 66 8.07 -10.59 -16.12
N ALA A 67 8.15 -11.21 -17.30
CA ALA A 67 9.41 -11.64 -17.89
C ALA A 67 10.43 -10.52 -17.70
N GLY A 68 11.51 -10.81 -16.98
CA GLY A 68 12.51 -9.83 -16.56
C GLY A 68 13.22 -9.22 -17.77
N GLY A 69 12.58 -8.26 -18.41
CA GLY A 69 13.15 -7.42 -19.44
C GLY A 69 13.79 -6.20 -18.78
N ALA A 70 15.13 -6.20 -18.72
CA ALA A 70 16.00 -5.02 -18.54
C ALA A 70 15.59 -3.99 -17.48
N ASN A 71 15.12 -4.41 -16.30
CA ASN A 71 14.99 -3.53 -15.13
C ASN A 71 16.28 -3.56 -14.30
N ASP A 72 17.39 -3.04 -14.83
CA ASP A 72 18.65 -2.84 -14.08
C ASP A 72 18.55 -1.63 -13.14
N THR A 73 17.39 -1.45 -12.49
CA THR A 73 17.20 -0.39 -11.51
C THR A 73 17.71 -0.84 -10.16
N VAL A 74 18.70 -0.13 -9.61
CA VAL A 74 19.15 -0.32 -8.24
C VAL A 74 18.50 0.73 -7.37
N THR A 75 17.70 0.27 -6.40
CA THR A 75 17.07 1.12 -5.40
C THR A 75 17.76 0.92 -4.06
N THR A 76 18.34 1.97 -3.50
CA THR A 76 18.87 1.98 -2.15
C THR A 76 17.98 2.83 -1.24
N TYR A 77 17.92 2.48 0.04
CA TYR A 77 17.18 3.21 1.06
C TYR A 77 18.13 3.60 2.18
N GLU A 78 18.11 4.87 2.59
CA GLU A 78 18.88 5.38 3.71
C GLU A 78 17.94 5.95 4.79
N PRO A 79 18.05 5.51 6.06
CA PRO A 79 18.95 4.45 6.54
C PRO A 79 18.51 3.06 6.08
N ALA A 80 19.44 2.14 5.82
CA ALA A 80 19.12 0.81 5.29
C ALA A 80 18.22 -0.04 6.22
N ASP A 81 18.28 0.21 7.53
CA ASP A 81 17.47 -0.43 8.57
C ASP A 81 16.17 0.34 8.89
N TRP A 82 15.73 1.25 8.02
CA TRP A 82 14.58 2.13 8.27
C TRP A 82 13.31 1.38 8.69
N GLN A 83 13.04 0.20 8.13
CA GLN A 83 11.86 -0.61 8.47
C GLN A 83 11.91 -1.08 9.94
N GLN A 84 13.10 -1.51 10.40
CA GLN A 84 13.28 -1.95 11.78
C GLN A 84 13.17 -0.78 12.75
N ARG A 85 13.74 0.39 12.40
CA ARG A 85 13.61 1.61 13.19
C ARG A 85 12.15 2.05 13.32
N LEU A 86 11.41 2.01 12.22
CA LEU A 86 9.99 2.35 12.18
C LEU A 86 9.16 1.40 13.05
N THR A 87 9.43 0.10 12.94
CA THR A 87 8.81 -0.96 13.75
C THR A 87 9.06 -0.75 15.24
N ASN A 88 10.32 -0.52 15.64
CA ASN A 88 10.68 -0.28 17.03
C ASN A 88 10.06 1.01 17.59
N ALA A 89 9.97 2.06 16.79
CA ALA A 89 9.42 3.34 17.23
C ALA A 89 7.90 3.29 17.49
N GLY A 90 7.16 2.46 16.74
CA GLY A 90 5.71 2.29 16.91
C GLY A 90 5.28 1.25 17.96
N ILE A 91 6.15 0.31 18.35
CA ILE A 91 5.76 -0.83 19.21
C ILE A 91 5.82 -0.51 20.70
N VAL A 92 6.68 0.41 21.15
CA VAL A 92 6.90 0.63 22.59
C VAL A 92 5.82 1.57 23.16
N ASN A 93 4.98 1.03 24.07
CA ASN A 93 4.15 1.77 25.03
C ASN A 93 3.24 2.91 24.52
N GLY A 94 2.67 2.79 23.31
CA GLY A 94 1.79 3.85 22.79
C GLY A 94 2.56 5.07 22.29
N GLY A 95 3.81 4.84 21.89
CA GLY A 95 4.70 5.85 21.32
C GLY A 95 4.28 6.28 19.92
N SER A 96 4.86 7.42 19.53
CA SER A 96 4.91 7.88 18.15
C SER A 96 6.36 7.87 17.68
N GLY A 97 6.55 7.51 16.42
CA GLY A 97 7.84 7.46 15.76
C GLY A 97 7.78 8.19 14.43
N LYS A 98 8.82 8.94 14.11
CA LYS A 98 9.02 9.49 12.77
C LYS A 98 10.39 9.08 12.25
N ILE A 99 10.46 8.76 10.97
CA ILE A 99 11.71 8.47 10.28
C ILE A 99 11.71 9.11 8.90
N ALA A 100 12.81 9.79 8.59
CA ALA A 100 13.10 10.24 7.23
C ALA A 100 13.82 9.11 6.49
N VAL A 101 13.36 8.79 5.29
CA VAL A 101 13.94 7.75 4.43
C VAL A 101 14.25 8.38 3.08
N THR A 102 15.48 8.23 2.62
CA THR A 102 15.87 8.64 1.26
C THR A 102 15.99 7.40 0.40
N ALA A 103 15.11 7.28 -0.61
CA ALA A 103 15.23 6.29 -1.66
C ALA A 103 16.04 6.88 -2.82
N THR A 104 17.09 6.18 -3.25
CA THR A 104 17.86 6.54 -4.44
C THR A 104 17.71 5.45 -5.49
N ILE A 105 17.16 5.83 -6.63
CA ILE A 105 16.92 4.94 -7.76
C ILE A 105 17.94 5.28 -8.84
N THR A 106 18.76 4.32 -9.22
CA THR A 106 19.75 4.44 -10.29
C THR A 106 19.54 3.32 -11.30
N GLY A 107 20.16 3.43 -12.47
CA GLY A 107 20.16 2.34 -13.45
C GLY A 107 19.67 2.76 -14.83
N LYS A 108 19.71 1.81 -15.75
CA LYS A 108 19.46 2.07 -17.18
C LYS A 108 18.07 2.66 -17.43
N SER A 109 17.04 2.18 -16.74
CA SER A 109 15.67 2.71 -16.89
C SER A 109 15.54 4.18 -16.47
N VAL A 110 16.34 4.63 -15.50
CA VAL A 110 16.41 6.05 -15.12
C VAL A 110 17.13 6.86 -16.18
N THR A 111 18.27 6.37 -16.67
CA THR A 111 19.02 7.07 -17.73
C THR A 111 18.23 7.18 -19.02
N ASP A 112 17.63 6.08 -19.48
CA ASP A 112 16.85 6.04 -20.72
C ASP A 112 15.55 6.85 -20.58
N GLY A 113 14.87 6.77 -19.43
CA GLY A 113 13.63 7.52 -19.17
C GLY A 113 13.80 9.05 -19.21
N PHE A 114 15.00 9.54 -18.94
CA PHE A 114 15.35 10.96 -19.00
C PHE A 114 16.24 11.31 -20.20
N ALA A 115 16.45 10.40 -21.16
CA ALA A 115 17.37 10.60 -22.28
C ALA A 115 17.04 11.85 -23.11
N ALA A 116 15.76 12.12 -23.36
CA ALA A 116 15.30 13.31 -24.07
C ALA A 116 15.62 14.64 -23.34
N LEU A 117 15.98 14.56 -22.06
CA LEU A 117 16.35 15.69 -21.22
C LEU A 117 17.88 15.76 -20.98
N GLY A 118 18.67 14.93 -21.67
CA GLY A 118 20.12 14.81 -21.48
C GLY A 118 20.55 13.61 -20.62
N GLY A 119 19.60 12.82 -20.13
CA GLY A 119 19.84 11.65 -19.28
C GLY A 119 19.91 12.00 -17.80
N ALA A 120 19.35 11.12 -16.96
CA ALA A 120 19.46 11.21 -15.50
C ALA A 120 20.41 10.12 -15.00
N THR A 121 21.17 10.44 -13.95
CA THR A 121 22.03 9.48 -13.25
C THR A 121 21.31 8.83 -12.08
N ALA A 122 20.37 9.55 -11.46
CA ALA A 122 19.57 9.05 -10.35
C ALA A 122 18.24 9.81 -10.22
N ILE A 123 17.26 9.15 -9.59
CA ILE A 123 16.09 9.78 -8.99
C ILE A 123 16.24 9.63 -7.47
N VAL A 124 16.18 10.73 -6.74
CA VAL A 124 16.27 10.74 -5.27
C VAL A 124 14.93 11.18 -4.72
N ILE A 125 14.32 10.34 -3.88
CA ILE A 125 13.02 10.60 -3.28
C ILE A 125 13.17 10.57 -1.77
N LYS A 126 12.80 11.65 -1.09
CA LYS A 126 12.82 11.73 0.37
C LYS A 126 11.41 11.57 0.89
N TYR A 127 11.24 10.59 1.75
CA TYR A 127 10.00 10.28 2.44
C TYR A 127 10.13 10.58 3.93
N GLU A 128 9.03 10.96 4.54
CA GLU A 128 8.83 10.91 5.98
C GLU A 128 7.74 9.88 6.25
N PHE A 129 8.07 8.91 7.08
CA PHE A 129 7.11 7.98 7.65
C PHE A 129 6.88 8.37 9.11
N ALA A 130 5.61 8.47 9.50
CA ALA A 130 5.22 8.56 10.89
C ALA A 130 4.37 7.35 11.26
N ILE A 131 4.64 6.73 12.41
CA ILE A 131 3.75 5.72 13.01
C ILE A 131 3.37 6.20 14.39
N ASN A 132 2.08 6.20 14.68
CA ASN A 132 1.53 6.46 15.99
C ASN A 132 0.79 5.20 16.46
N ARG A 133 1.15 4.67 17.62
CA ARG A 133 0.35 3.66 18.29
C ARG A 133 -0.63 4.36 19.21
N ASP A 134 -1.88 4.41 18.78
CA ASP A 134 -2.96 4.98 19.58
C ASP A 134 -3.34 4.02 20.73
N PRO A 135 -4.08 4.49 21.75
CA PRO A 135 -4.65 3.63 22.77
C PRO A 135 -5.44 2.46 22.16
N ASN A 136 -5.38 1.30 22.81
CA ASN A 136 -6.16 0.15 22.39
C ASN A 136 -7.66 0.47 22.49
N GLU A 137 -8.42 0.04 21.49
CA GLU A 137 -9.86 0.25 21.46
C GLU A 137 -10.61 -1.01 21.03
N THR A 138 -11.92 -1.02 21.29
CA THR A 138 -12.80 -2.06 20.75
C THR A 138 -13.17 -1.69 19.32
N VAL A 139 -12.84 -2.55 18.37
CA VAL A 139 -13.28 -2.39 16.97
C VAL A 139 -14.43 -3.35 16.68
N THR A 140 -15.54 -2.81 16.18
CA THR A 140 -16.72 -3.60 15.81
C THR A 140 -16.84 -3.66 14.29
N THR A 141 -17.08 -4.86 13.78
CA THR A 141 -17.29 -5.17 12.36
C THR A 141 -18.48 -6.11 12.23
N ALA A 142 -18.88 -6.46 11.01
CA ALA A 142 -19.91 -7.47 10.80
C ALA A 142 -19.48 -8.88 11.29
N ALA A 143 -18.17 -9.16 11.37
CA ALA A 143 -17.67 -10.42 11.93
C ALA A 143 -17.73 -10.49 13.47
N GLY A 144 -18.04 -9.38 14.14
CA GLY A 144 -18.12 -9.27 15.60
C GLY A 144 -17.30 -8.10 16.16
N SER A 145 -17.21 -8.06 17.49
CA SER A 145 -16.45 -7.05 18.23
C SER A 145 -15.14 -7.61 18.76
N PHE A 146 -14.06 -6.88 18.52
CA PHE A 146 -12.70 -7.22 18.91
C PHE A 146 -12.21 -6.24 19.97
N ALA A 147 -12.35 -6.62 21.24
CA ALA A 147 -11.87 -5.83 22.37
C ALA A 147 -10.33 -5.73 22.38
N ASN A 148 -9.81 -4.64 22.94
CA ASN A 148 -8.37 -4.42 23.14
C ASN A 148 -7.55 -4.51 21.83
N SER A 149 -8.10 -4.03 20.72
CA SER A 149 -7.39 -4.00 19.43
C SER A 149 -6.39 -2.85 19.43
N CYS A 150 -5.14 -3.14 19.09
CA CYS A 150 -4.11 -2.11 18.94
C CYS A 150 -4.35 -1.35 17.64
N LYS A 151 -4.42 -0.01 17.73
CA LYS A 151 -4.56 0.86 16.57
C LYS A 151 -3.22 1.50 16.23
N PHE A 152 -2.82 1.39 14.96
CA PHE A 152 -1.67 2.06 14.41
C PHE A 152 -2.13 3.07 13.35
N ARG A 153 -1.67 4.32 13.46
CA ARG A 153 -1.80 5.33 12.40
C ARG A 153 -0.45 5.51 11.74
N VAL A 154 -0.37 5.14 10.47
CA VAL A 154 0.80 5.32 9.62
C VAL A 154 0.52 6.50 8.69
N GLU A 155 1.40 7.49 8.71
CA GLU A 155 1.36 8.62 7.78
C GLU A 155 2.58 8.52 6.87
N PHE A 156 2.33 8.68 5.58
CA PHE A 156 3.36 8.71 4.56
C PHE A 156 3.31 10.05 3.84
N GLN A 157 4.46 10.72 3.80
CA GLN A 157 4.60 11.98 3.09
C GLN A 157 5.89 12.00 2.27
N LEU A 158 5.76 12.33 0.98
CA LEU A 158 6.91 12.74 0.17
C LEU A 158 7.32 14.17 0.58
N LYS A 159 8.58 14.34 0.97
CA LYS A 159 9.16 15.62 1.35
C LYS A 159 9.91 16.28 0.20
N ASP A 160 10.54 15.45 -0.64
CA ASP A 160 11.39 15.93 -1.72
C ASP A 160 11.47 14.88 -2.83
N PHE A 161 11.62 15.35 -4.06
CA PHE A 161 11.85 14.51 -5.22
C PHE A 161 12.81 15.27 -6.13
N GLN A 162 13.94 14.64 -6.43
CA GLN A 162 15.01 15.23 -7.21
C GLN A 162 15.39 14.29 -8.35
N VAL A 163 15.67 14.87 -9.50
CA VAL A 163 16.36 14.21 -10.61
C VAL A 163 17.79 14.68 -10.58
N GLN A 164 18.74 13.75 -10.64
CA GLN A 164 20.17 14.06 -10.67
C GLN A 164 20.76 13.75 -12.05
N GLY A 165 21.88 14.41 -12.37
CA GLY A 165 22.57 14.29 -13.65
C GLY A 165 22.18 15.40 -14.64
N PRO A 166 22.58 15.26 -15.92
CA PRO A 166 22.36 16.30 -16.93
C PRO A 166 20.90 16.74 -17.08
N ALA A 167 19.94 15.84 -16.88
CA ALA A 167 18.52 16.16 -16.92
C ALA A 167 18.09 17.17 -15.84
N ALA A 168 18.81 17.28 -14.72
CA ALA A 168 18.45 18.16 -13.60
C ALA A 168 18.44 19.65 -13.98
N SER A 169 19.28 20.06 -14.94
CA SER A 169 19.36 21.43 -15.44
C SER A 169 18.48 21.67 -16.68
N SER A 170 17.72 20.67 -17.12
CA SER A 170 16.82 20.81 -18.27
C SER A 170 15.70 21.80 -17.96
N PRO A 171 15.53 22.88 -18.76
CA PRO A 171 14.41 23.82 -18.60
C PRO A 171 13.04 23.13 -18.73
N LEU A 172 12.94 22.13 -19.61
CA LEU A 172 11.71 21.34 -19.76
C LEU A 172 11.40 20.55 -18.48
N LEU A 173 12.42 19.95 -17.86
CA LEU A 173 12.25 19.29 -16.57
C LEU A 173 11.85 20.31 -15.50
N ALA A 174 12.49 21.47 -15.43
CA ALA A 174 12.14 22.51 -14.46
C ALA A 174 10.66 22.94 -14.56
N MET A 175 10.09 22.93 -15.77
CA MET A 175 8.67 23.21 -16.00
C MET A 175 7.74 22.04 -15.60
N THR A 176 8.14 20.79 -15.83
CA THR A 176 7.30 19.61 -15.58
C THR A 176 7.49 18.99 -14.20
N LEU A 177 8.61 19.26 -13.53
CA LEU A 177 8.98 18.68 -12.24
C LEU A 177 7.96 19.01 -11.15
N PRO A 178 7.38 20.22 -11.04
CA PRO A 178 6.32 20.48 -10.07
C PRO A 178 5.07 19.62 -10.28
N LEU A 179 4.68 19.38 -11.54
CA LEU A 179 3.56 18.49 -11.87
C LEU A 179 3.89 17.04 -11.50
N LEU A 180 5.08 16.58 -11.86
CA LEU A 180 5.58 15.25 -11.51
C LEU A 180 5.60 15.08 -9.98
N GLN A 181 6.14 16.05 -9.24
CA GLN A 181 6.15 16.09 -7.79
C GLN A 181 4.74 16.03 -7.21
N SER A 182 3.80 16.82 -7.74
CA SER A 182 2.40 16.82 -7.27
C SER A 182 1.72 15.46 -7.42
N SER A 183 2.13 14.64 -8.40
CA SER A 183 1.59 13.29 -8.59
C SER A 183 2.09 12.29 -7.54
N PHE A 184 3.22 12.57 -6.89
CA PHE A 184 3.80 11.74 -5.83
C PHE A 184 3.52 12.28 -4.41
N VAL A 185 3.06 13.53 -4.28
CA VAL A 185 2.61 14.13 -3.01
C VAL A 185 1.13 13.80 -2.82
N VAL A 186 0.84 12.53 -2.53
CA VAL A 186 -0.50 12.10 -2.14
C VAL A 186 -0.41 11.67 -0.68
N PRO A 187 -0.66 12.59 0.28
CA PRO A 187 -0.67 12.25 1.70
C PRO A 187 -1.57 11.04 1.90
N THR A 188 -0.96 9.98 2.44
CA THR A 188 -1.66 8.73 2.69
C THR A 188 -1.63 8.46 4.18
N ASN A 189 -2.81 8.45 4.78
CA ASN A 189 -3.01 8.11 6.17
C ASN A 189 -3.62 6.72 6.24
N VAL A 190 -2.95 5.80 6.91
CA VAL A 190 -3.41 4.42 7.07
C VAL A 190 -3.64 4.17 8.55
N SER A 191 -4.88 3.89 8.93
CA SER A 191 -5.21 3.36 10.25
C SER A 191 -5.39 1.85 10.15
N LEU A 192 -4.68 1.10 10.99
CA LEU A 192 -4.72 -0.36 11.04
C LEU A 192 -5.11 -0.80 12.44
N TRP A 193 -6.03 -1.75 12.55
CA TRP A 193 -6.36 -2.40 13.81
C TRP A 193 -5.83 -3.82 13.80
N THR A 194 -5.08 -4.18 14.82
CA THR A 194 -4.54 -5.54 14.99
C THR A 194 -5.09 -6.14 16.28
N THR A 195 -5.37 -7.45 16.28
CA THR A 195 -5.85 -8.17 17.47
C THR A 195 -5.40 -9.62 17.46
N ASN A 196 -5.20 -10.20 18.64
CA ASN A 196 -4.83 -11.62 18.80
C ASN A 196 -5.95 -12.58 18.34
N ALA A 197 -7.18 -12.11 18.20
CA ALA A 197 -8.29 -12.92 17.70
C ALA A 197 -8.14 -13.27 16.19
N VAL A 198 -7.36 -12.48 15.43
CA VAL A 198 -7.03 -12.71 14.02
C VAL A 198 -5.56 -12.34 13.76
N PRO A 199 -4.59 -13.13 14.26
CA PRO A 199 -3.19 -12.70 14.40
C PRO A 199 -2.45 -12.47 13.07
N PHE A 200 -2.95 -13.01 11.96
CA PHE A 200 -2.35 -12.85 10.63
C PHE A 200 -3.14 -11.90 9.74
N MET A 201 -4.15 -11.22 10.27
CA MET A 201 -5.01 -10.31 9.51
C MET A 201 -5.47 -9.12 10.36
N LEU A 202 -6.08 -8.15 9.71
CA LEU A 202 -6.63 -6.96 10.37
C LEU A 202 -8.15 -7.10 10.44
N PRO A 203 -8.82 -6.85 11.60
CA PRO A 203 -10.26 -6.70 11.63
C PRO A 203 -10.73 -5.52 10.78
N LYS A 204 -9.93 -4.44 10.76
CA LYS A 204 -10.23 -3.21 10.06
C LYS A 204 -8.96 -2.51 9.61
N SER A 205 -9.02 -1.87 8.46
CA SER A 205 -8.09 -0.81 8.05
C SER A 205 -8.86 0.32 7.38
N VAL A 206 -8.32 1.53 7.50
CA VAL A 206 -8.83 2.72 6.82
C VAL A 206 -7.65 3.44 6.18
N THR A 207 -7.67 3.59 4.87
CA THR A 207 -6.69 4.35 4.11
C THR A 207 -7.37 5.60 3.58
N VAL A 208 -6.82 6.77 3.88
CA VAL A 208 -7.23 8.04 3.33
C VAL A 208 -6.11 8.56 2.45
N THR A 209 -6.43 8.76 1.18
CA THR A 209 -5.50 9.20 0.15
C THR A 209 -6.02 10.53 -0.39
N THR A 210 -5.26 11.61 -0.21
CA THR A 210 -5.68 12.95 -0.66
C THR A 210 -5.14 13.23 -2.05
N LEU A 211 -5.98 13.06 -3.07
CA LEU A 211 -5.65 13.35 -4.46
C LEU A 211 -5.81 14.86 -4.76
N PRO A 212 -5.07 15.38 -5.77
CA PRO A 212 -5.27 16.74 -6.24
C PRO A 212 -6.73 17.03 -6.61
N ALA A 213 -7.11 18.31 -6.55
CA ALA A 213 -8.41 18.76 -7.02
C ALA A 213 -8.64 18.36 -8.50
N PRO A 214 -9.88 18.00 -8.90
CA PRO A 214 -11.11 18.10 -8.12
C PRO A 214 -11.43 16.88 -7.24
N THR A 215 -10.63 15.80 -7.31
CA THR A 215 -10.96 14.51 -6.67
C THR A 215 -10.96 14.57 -5.15
N GLY A 216 -9.97 15.24 -4.54
CA GLY A 216 -9.87 15.40 -3.09
C GLY A 216 -9.60 14.08 -2.36
N ALA A 217 -10.14 13.93 -1.15
CA ALA A 217 -9.88 12.75 -0.30
C ALA A 217 -10.65 11.51 -0.77
N VAL A 218 -9.91 10.45 -1.06
CA VAL A 218 -10.43 9.10 -1.28
C VAL A 218 -10.26 8.30 0.00
N THR A 219 -11.37 7.84 0.57
CA THR A 219 -11.34 6.99 1.77
C THR A 219 -11.64 5.56 1.38
N THR A 220 -10.73 4.64 1.69
CA THR A 220 -10.89 3.21 1.51
C THR A 220 -10.93 2.54 2.88
N THR A 221 -12.04 1.89 3.21
CA THR A 221 -12.19 1.12 4.44
C THR A 221 -12.25 -0.35 4.10
N GLN A 222 -11.38 -1.17 4.69
CA GLN A 222 -11.47 -2.62 4.62
C GLN A 222 -11.88 -3.17 5.99
N GLU A 223 -12.88 -4.03 6.01
CA GLU A 223 -13.42 -4.64 7.22
C GLU A 223 -13.58 -6.14 7.02
N LEU A 224 -13.26 -6.88 8.09
CA LEU A 224 -13.56 -8.30 8.22
C LEU A 224 -15.06 -8.46 8.46
N ILE A 225 -15.75 -9.18 7.57
CA ILE A 225 -17.21 -9.36 7.66
C ILE A 225 -17.61 -10.78 8.01
N ALA A 226 -16.72 -11.76 7.83
CA ALA A 226 -16.92 -13.11 8.36
C ALA A 226 -15.59 -13.82 8.64
N VAL A 227 -15.52 -14.52 9.77
CA VAL A 227 -14.43 -15.44 10.11
C VAL A 227 -14.95 -16.86 10.05
N THR A 228 -14.34 -17.68 9.20
CA THR A 228 -14.52 -19.13 9.28
C THR A 228 -13.54 -19.61 10.35
N LYS A 229 -14.00 -19.80 11.59
CA LYS A 229 -13.17 -20.42 12.62
C LYS A 229 -12.92 -21.87 12.19
N ALA A 230 -11.66 -22.29 12.14
CA ALA A 230 -11.38 -23.72 12.12
C ALA A 230 -12.01 -24.35 13.37
N ALA A 231 -12.66 -25.51 13.22
CA ALA A 231 -13.12 -26.27 14.39
C ALA A 231 -11.89 -26.53 15.28
N ARG A 232 -12.00 -26.14 16.55
CA ARG A 232 -10.99 -26.50 17.56
C ARG A 232 -11.18 -27.95 17.96
#